data_AF-A0A7U3WBS5-F1
#
_entry.id   AF-A0A7U3WBS5-F1
#
_cell.length_a   1.000
_cell.length_b   1.000
_cell.length_c   1.000
_cell.angle_alpha   90.00
_cell.angle_beta   90.00
_cell.angle_gamma   90.00
#
_symmetry.space_group_name_H-M   'P 1'
#
loop_
_entity.id
_entity.type
_entity.pdbx_description
1 polymer ?
#
loop_
_entity_poly.entity_id
_entity_poly.type
_entity_poly.pdbx_seq_one_letter_code
_entity_poly.pdbx_strand_id
1 'polypeptide(L)'
;MLGTVLAVVTPLVADAPRAFVGSIVTSGLLGLVFTVRGLQLFRATGRVPLPATTLSIVFGIWFMGAPLLYDTSRVGFVATAGTQFAGLLVAAFGTYLFVHGVTATTE
;
A
#
# COMPACT_ATOMS: atom_id res chain seq x y z
N MET A 1 1.95 -2.43 -6.99
CA MET A 1 0.65 -2.81 -7.59
C MET A 1 0.06 -4.04 -6.91
N LEU A 2 0.78 -5.16 -6.83
CA LEU A 2 0.25 -6.37 -6.18
C LEU A 2 -0.16 -6.13 -4.71
N GLY A 3 0.68 -5.45 -3.92
CA GLY A 3 0.33 -5.11 -2.54
C GLY A 3 -0.95 -4.24 -2.42
N THR A 4 -1.13 -3.24 -3.28
CA THR A 4 -2.35 -2.40 -3.25
C THR A 4 -3.61 -3.16 -3.69
N VAL A 5 -3.50 -4.06 -4.66
CA VAL A 5 -4.61 -4.95 -5.04
C VAL A 5 -4.96 -5.92 -3.91
N LEU A 6 -3.95 -6.54 -3.29
CA LEU A 6 -4.16 -7.42 -2.14
C LEU A 6 -4.82 -6.68 -0.97
N ALA A 7 -4.42 -5.43 -0.69
CA ALA A 7 -5.05 -4.61 0.35
C ALA A 7 -6.56 -4.41 0.08
N VAL A 8 -6.96 -4.21 -1.18
CA VAL A 8 -8.38 -4.05 -1.55
C VAL A 8 -9.14 -5.37 -1.47
N VAL A 9 -8.57 -6.46 -1.98
CA VAL A 9 -9.27 -7.75 -2.12
C VAL A 9 -9.43 -8.47 -0.79
N THR A 10 -8.41 -8.48 0.05
CA THR A 10 -8.40 -9.25 1.30
C THR A 10 -9.59 -8.96 2.22
N PRO A 11 -9.92 -7.70 2.58
CA PRO A 11 -11.06 -7.43 3.47
C PRO A 11 -12.42 -7.78 2.84
N LEU A 12 -12.53 -7.78 1.51
CA LEU A 12 -13.76 -8.12 0.79
C LEU A 12 -14.05 -9.62 0.82
N VAL A 13 -13.01 -10.45 0.64
CA VAL A 13 -13.17 -11.91 0.64
C VAL A 13 -13.22 -12.50 2.05
N ALA A 14 -12.74 -11.77 3.05
CA ALA A 14 -12.70 -12.19 4.45
C ALA A 14 -13.94 -11.81 5.27
N ASP A 15 -14.99 -11.27 4.62
CA ASP A 15 -16.24 -10.80 5.26
C ASP A 15 -15.99 -9.85 6.46
N ALA A 16 -15.03 -8.94 6.29
CA ALA A 16 -14.62 -8.05 7.37
C ALA A 16 -15.69 -6.96 7.67
N PRO A 17 -15.65 -6.33 8.86
CA PRO A 17 -16.61 -5.30 9.23
C PRO A 17 -16.62 -4.13 8.23
N ARG A 18 -17.81 -3.61 7.91
CA ARG A 18 -18.00 -2.57 6.88
C ARG A 18 -17.12 -1.32 7.07
N ALA A 19 -16.90 -0.91 8.32
CA ALA A 19 -16.04 0.22 8.64
C ALA A 19 -14.58 -0.05 8.24
N PHE A 20 -14.07 -1.24 8.55
CA PHE A 20 -12.74 -1.68 8.16
C PHE A 20 -12.62 -1.81 6.63
N VAL A 21 -13.60 -2.46 5.98
CA VAL A 21 -13.65 -2.58 4.51
C VAL A 21 -13.61 -1.20 3.87
N GLY A 22 -14.48 -0.27 4.30
CA GLY A 22 -14.51 1.10 3.75
C GLY A 22 -13.17 1.81 3.88
N SER A 23 -12.54 1.73 5.06
CA SER A 23 -11.24 2.36 5.32
C SER A 23 -10.12 1.76 4.45
N ILE A 24 -9.99 0.44 4.41
CA ILE A 24 -8.92 -0.23 3.67
C ILE A 24 -9.13 -0.15 2.17
N VAL A 25 -10.35 -0.36 1.67
CA VAL A 25 -10.64 -0.34 0.23
C VAL A 25 -10.42 1.06 -0.35
N THR A 26 -10.93 2.11 0.31
CA THR A 26 -10.70 3.50 -0.18
C THR A 26 -9.22 3.86 -0.20
N SER A 27 -8.49 3.50 0.86
CA SER A 27 -7.04 3.69 0.94
C SER A 27 -6.28 2.88 -0.12
N GLY A 28 -6.71 1.63 -0.36
CA GLY A 28 -6.17 0.73 -1.37
C GLY A 28 -6.35 1.25 -2.79
N LEU A 29 -7.53 1.81 -3.11
CA LEU A 29 -7.82 2.45 -4.39
C LEU A 29 -6.96 3.70 -4.61
N LEU A 30 -6.82 4.56 -3.60
CA LEU A 30 -5.91 5.71 -3.65
C LEU A 30 -4.46 5.27 -3.87
N GLY A 31 -4.00 4.25 -3.13
CA GLY A 31 -2.68 3.67 -3.31
C GLY A 31 -2.48 3.10 -4.72
N LEU A 32 -3.50 2.49 -5.31
CA LEU A 32 -3.46 2.00 -6.69
C LEU A 32 -3.30 3.16 -7.69
N VAL A 33 -4.07 4.24 -7.53
CA VAL A 33 -3.95 5.45 -8.37
C VAL A 33 -2.54 6.02 -8.32
N PHE A 34 -1.97 6.21 -7.11
CA PHE A 34 -0.60 6.72 -6.96
C PHE A 34 0.44 5.77 -7.55
N THR A 35 0.24 4.46 -7.40
CA THR A 35 1.14 3.46 -8.00
C THR A 35 1.11 3.54 -9.53
N VAL A 36 -0.08 3.60 -10.13
CA VAL A 36 -0.26 3.74 -11.59
C VAL A 36 0.40 5.03 -12.07
N ARG A 37 0.14 6.14 -11.40
CA ARG A 37 0.72 7.45 -11.75
C ARG A 37 2.25 7.44 -11.61
N GLY A 38 2.78 6.81 -10.56
CA GLY A 38 4.22 6.63 -10.38
C GLY A 38 4.86 5.87 -11.53
N LEU A 39 4.22 4.78 -11.98
CA LEU A 39 4.70 4.01 -13.13
C LEU A 39 4.66 4.83 -14.43
N GLN A 40 3.59 5.61 -14.65
CA GLN A 40 3.49 6.50 -15.82
C GLN A 40 4.62 7.55 -15.82
N LEU A 41 4.89 8.16 -14.67
CA LEU A 41 5.96 9.15 -14.53
C LEU A 41 7.33 8.52 -14.76
N PHE A 42 7.60 7.36 -14.16
CA PHE A 42 8.85 6.63 -14.37
C PHE A 42 9.09 6.30 -15.85
N ARG A 43 8.04 5.84 -16.56
CA ARG A 43 8.11 5.57 -18.01
C ARG A 43 8.39 6.82 -18.84
N ALA A 44 7.88 7.97 -18.43
CA ALA A 44 8.05 9.22 -19.16
C ALA A 44 9.40 9.88 -18.92
N THR A 45 9.97 9.75 -17.73
CA THR A 45 11.18 10.50 -17.32
C THR A 45 12.41 9.65 -17.11
N GLY A 46 12.26 8.32 -17.04
CA GLY A 46 13.33 7.39 -16.67
C GLY A 46 13.80 7.50 -15.22
N ARG A 47 13.13 8.32 -14.39
CA ARG A 47 13.52 8.62 -13.00
C ARG A 47 12.47 8.15 -12.02
N VAL A 48 12.91 7.66 -10.86
CA VAL A 48 12.01 7.29 -9.77
C VAL A 48 11.28 8.54 -9.26
N PRO A 49 9.94 8.55 -9.26
CA PRO A 49 9.17 9.68 -8.73
C PRO A 49 9.14 9.64 -7.20
N LEU A 50 10.14 10.25 -6.55
CA LEU A 50 10.30 10.24 -5.08
C LEU A 50 9.01 10.58 -4.30
N PRO A 51 8.22 11.62 -4.65
CA PRO A 51 6.99 11.91 -3.91
C PRO A 51 5.96 10.77 -3.94
N ALA A 52 5.76 10.14 -5.10
CA ALA A 52 4.83 9.02 -5.25
C ALA A 52 5.33 7.77 -4.50
N THR A 53 6.64 7.58 -4.49
CA THR A 53 7.28 6.49 -3.74
C THR A 53 7.12 6.69 -2.23
N THR A 54 7.32 7.90 -1.70
CA THR A 54 7.10 8.23 -0.29
C THR A 54 5.65 7.97 0.13
N LEU A 55 4.68 8.41 -0.67
CA LEU A 55 3.26 8.15 -0.39
C LEU A 55 2.95 6.65 -0.36
N SER A 56 3.57 5.87 -1.24
CA SER A 56 3.42 4.40 -1.23
C SER A 56 3.89 3.82 0.10
N ILE A 57 5.02 4.27 0.64
CA ILE A 57 5.52 3.83 1.96
C ILE A 57 4.51 4.14 3.06
N VAL A 58 3.98 5.37 3.09
CA VAL A 58 2.96 5.81 4.07
C VAL A 58 1.72 4.91 4.00
N PHE A 59 1.22 4.63 2.80
CA PHE A 59 0.08 3.71 2.63
C PHE A 59 0.41 2.28 3.05
N GLY A 60 1.62 1.80 2.77
CA GLY A 60 2.07 0.47 3.20
C GLY A 60 2.07 0.34 4.72
N ILE A 61 2.61 1.35 5.42
CA ILE A 61 2.58 1.43 6.89
C ILE A 61 1.14 1.50 7.40
N TRP A 62 0.30 2.30 6.76
CA TRP A 62 -1.12 2.40 7.10
C TRP A 62 -1.83 1.04 6.97
N PHE A 63 -1.63 0.28 5.89
CA PHE A 63 -2.24 -1.05 5.75
C PHE A 63 -1.75 -2.03 6.83
N MET A 64 -0.51 -1.90 7.30
CA MET A 64 -0.02 -2.71 8.42
C MET A 64 -0.65 -2.31 9.76
N GLY A 65 -0.79 -1.01 10.00
CA GLY A 65 -1.29 -0.47 11.27
C GLY A 65 -2.80 -0.48 11.39
N ALA A 66 -3.54 -0.27 10.30
CA ALA A 66 -4.98 -0.09 10.32
C ALA A 66 -5.73 -1.26 11.00
N PRO A 67 -5.44 -2.54 10.76
CA PRO A 67 -6.10 -3.64 11.46
C PRO A 67 -5.99 -3.58 13.00
N LEU A 68 -4.93 -2.95 13.53
CA LEU A 68 -4.70 -2.81 14.97
C LEU A 68 -5.61 -1.76 15.62
N LEU A 69 -6.21 -0.87 14.82
CA LEU A 69 -7.12 0.18 15.27
C LEU A 69 -8.58 -0.28 15.36
N TYR A 70 -8.87 -1.46 14.82
CA TYR A 70 -10.20 -2.08 14.88
C TYR A 70 -10.17 -3.28 15.81
N ASP A 71 -11.35 -3.68 16.28
CA ASP A 71 -11.50 -4.92 17.05
C ASP A 71 -11.07 -6.12 16.19
N THR A 72 -9.89 -6.67 16.50
CA THR A 72 -9.26 -7.74 15.73
C THR A 72 -10.07 -9.03 15.77
N SER A 73 -10.88 -9.25 16.81
CA SER A 73 -11.81 -10.37 16.88
C SER A 73 -12.93 -10.27 15.83
N ARG A 74 -13.29 -9.04 15.42
CA ARG A 74 -14.28 -8.77 14.37
C ARG A 74 -13.66 -8.68 12.99
N VAL A 75 -12.45 -8.14 12.86
CA VAL A 75 -11.74 -8.07 11.58
C VAL A 75 -11.35 -9.48 11.09
N GLY A 76 -10.97 -10.36 12.02
CA GLY A 76 -10.60 -11.73 11.71
C GLY A 76 -9.17 -11.88 11.18
N PHE A 77 -8.65 -13.10 11.26
CA PHE A 77 -7.27 -13.41 10.92
C PHE A 77 -6.93 -13.13 9.46
N VAL A 78 -7.76 -13.60 8.52
CA VAL A 78 -7.47 -13.48 7.07
C VAL A 78 -7.39 -12.02 6.65
N ALA A 79 -8.37 -11.20 7.06
CA ALA A 79 -8.38 -9.77 6.75
C ALA A 79 -7.17 -9.05 7.38
N THR A 80 -6.82 -9.38 8.61
CA THR A 80 -5.66 -8.80 9.31
C THR A 80 -4.36 -9.16 8.62
N ALA A 81 -4.06 -10.46 8.49
CA ALA A 81 -2.81 -10.96 7.95
C ALA A 81 -2.62 -10.54 6.50
N GLY A 82 -3.66 -10.64 5.67
CA GLY A 82 -3.57 -10.26 4.26
C GLY A 82 -3.41 -8.74 4.07
N THR A 83 -4.08 -7.92 4.87
CA THR A 83 -3.89 -6.45 4.80
C THR A 83 -2.51 -6.04 5.30
N GLN A 84 -2.01 -6.67 6.36
CA GLN A 84 -0.65 -6.41 6.86
C GLN A 84 0.42 -6.87 5.86
N PHE A 85 0.26 -8.05 5.26
CA PHE A 85 1.16 -8.55 4.22
C PHE A 85 1.14 -7.65 2.98
N ALA A 86 -0.04 -7.23 2.54
CA ALA A 86 -0.21 -6.24 1.49
C ALA A 86 0.54 -4.94 1.81
N GLY A 87 0.39 -4.42 3.03
CA GLY A 87 1.11 -3.25 3.52
C GLY A 87 2.63 -3.41 3.51
N LEU A 88 3.13 -4.56 3.96
CA LEU A 88 4.55 -4.90 3.94
C LEU A 88 5.11 -4.88 2.51
N LEU A 89 4.41 -5.48 1.55
CA LEU A 89 4.82 -5.44 0.14
C LEU A 89 4.91 -4.01 -0.37
N VAL A 90 3.89 -3.18 -0.11
CA VAL A 90 3.88 -1.78 -0.57
C VAL A 90 5.02 -0.99 0.09
N ALA A 91 5.20 -1.12 1.40
CA ALA A 91 6.23 -0.40 2.14
C ALA A 91 7.64 -0.83 1.73
N ALA A 92 7.91 -2.14 1.64
CA ALA A 92 9.23 -2.65 1.29
C ALA A 92 9.66 -2.22 -0.13
N PHE A 93 8.77 -2.38 -1.13
CA PHE A 93 9.06 -1.93 -2.49
C PHE A 93 9.16 -0.41 -2.60
N GLY A 94 8.31 0.33 -1.89
CA GLY A 94 8.40 1.78 -1.80
C GLY A 94 9.75 2.22 -1.24
N THR A 95 10.17 1.66 -0.11
CA THR A 95 11.46 1.97 0.52
C THR A 95 12.63 1.67 -0.41
N TYR A 96 12.61 0.50 -1.09
CA TYR A 96 13.64 0.16 -2.07
C TYR A 96 13.76 1.20 -3.19
N LEU A 97 12.63 1.57 -3.81
CA LEU A 97 12.61 2.58 -4.86
C LEU A 97 13.03 3.96 -4.34
N PHE A 98 12.67 4.30 -3.11
CA PHE A 98 13.02 5.58 -2.51
C PHE A 98 14.54 5.68 -2.34
N VAL A 99 15.16 4.67 -1.73
CA VAL A 99 16.62 4.60 -1.58
C VAL A 99 17.30 4.71 -2.93
N HIS A 100 16.87 3.90 -3.92
CA HIS A 100 17.43 3.96 -5.26
C HIS A 100 17.27 5.34 -5.91
N GLY A 101 16.10 5.98 -5.79
CA GLY A 101 15.85 7.29 -6.36
C GLY A 101 16.70 8.39 -5.73
N VAL A 102 16.99 8.31 -4.43
CA VAL A 102 17.85 9.27 -3.74
C VAL A 102 19.31 9.05 -4.13
N THR A 103 19.80 7.82 -4.19
CA THR A 103 21.21 7.52 -4.53
C THR A 103 21.51 7.69 -6.02
N ALA A 104 20.53 7.49 -6.91
CA ALA A 104 20.71 7.71 -8.35
C ALA A 104 20.79 9.21 -8.73
N THR A 105 20.44 10.13 -7.83
CA THR A 105 20.65 11.57 -8.05
C THR A 105 22.04 12.06 -7.63
N THR A 106 22.82 11.20 -6.95
CA THR A 106 24.18 11.52 -6.49
C THR A 106 25.29 11.02 -7.42
N GLU A 107 24.92 10.27 -8.48
CA GLU A 107 25.80 9.86 -9.59
C GLU A 107 25.61 10.79 -10.79
#